data_AF-A0A348Z4M1-F1
#
_entry.id   AF-A0A348Z4M1-F1
#
_cell.length_a   1.000
_cell.length_b   1.000
_cell.length_c   1.000
_cell.angle_alpha   90.00
_cell.angle_beta   90.00
_cell.angle_gamma   90.00
#
_symmetry.space_group_name_H-M   'P 1'
#
loop_
_entity.id
_entity.type
_entity.pdbx_description
1 polymer ?
#
loop_
_entity_poly.entity_id
_entity_poly.type
_entity_poly.pdbx_seq_one_letter_code
_entity_poly.pdbx_strand_id
1 'polypeptide(L)'
;PEAAAASSTLVAGFADMLLPSIMSGGIQSDMTRFIIAATSITQLIYLSEVGALLLGSKIPVNIKELFIIFIERTLITLPIISIIAHFIF
;
A
#
# COMPACT_ATOMS: atom_id res chain seq x y z
N PRO A 1 -2.80 -16.15 -1.31
CA PRO A 1 -1.71 -16.96 -0.69
C PRO A 1 -0.80 -16.04 0.16
N GLU A 2 0.04 -16.57 1.06
CA GLU A 2 1.03 -15.81 1.89
C GLU A 2 0.52 -14.50 2.55
N ALA A 3 -0.73 -14.49 3.04
CA ALA A 3 -1.40 -13.27 3.51
C ALA A 3 -0.66 -12.52 4.63
N ALA A 4 -0.04 -13.23 5.57
CA ALA A 4 0.71 -12.60 6.66
C ALA A 4 1.94 -11.83 6.14
N ALA A 5 2.71 -12.43 5.23
CA ALA A 5 3.86 -11.78 4.60
C ALA A 5 3.44 -10.61 3.70
N ALA A 6 2.31 -10.75 2.98
CA ALA A 6 1.76 -9.67 2.20
C ALA A 6 1.31 -8.49 3.08
N SER A 7 0.64 -8.76 4.21
CA SER A 7 0.13 -7.70 5.09
C SER A 7 1.24 -6.85 5.72
N SER A 8 2.34 -7.46 6.17
CA SER A 8 3.47 -6.71 6.74
C SER A 8 4.13 -5.83 5.69
N THR A 9 4.22 -6.35 4.47
CA THR A 9 4.78 -5.66 3.31
C THR A 9 3.93 -4.46 2.90
N LEU A 10 2.61 -4.59 2.88
CA LEU A 10 1.68 -3.50 2.52
C LEU A 10 1.71 -2.34 3.53
N VAL A 11 1.91 -2.62 4.82
CA VAL A 11 2.03 -1.57 5.84
C VAL A 11 3.30 -0.74 5.66
N ALA A 12 4.38 -1.34 5.14
CA ALA A 12 5.59 -0.60 4.77
C ALA A 12 5.34 0.43 3.65
N GLY A 13 4.27 0.27 2.87
CA GLY A 13 3.81 1.22 1.85
C GLY A 13 3.46 2.60 2.41
N PHE A 14 3.14 2.69 3.71
CA PHE A 14 2.93 3.99 4.37
C PHE A 14 4.23 4.79 4.49
N ALA A 15 5.37 4.11 4.62
CA ALA A 15 6.67 4.77 4.68
C ALA A 15 7.13 5.20 3.29
N ASP A 16 7.02 4.30 2.30
CA ASP A 16 7.48 4.54 0.92
C ASP A 16 6.79 3.59 -0.07
N MET A 17 6.50 4.07 -1.29
CA MET A 17 5.82 3.27 -2.32
C MET A 17 6.64 2.07 -2.83
N LEU A 18 7.97 2.11 -2.73
CA LEU A 18 8.88 1.09 -3.29
C LEU A 18 9.23 0.00 -2.27
N LEU A 19 9.16 0.30 -0.97
CA LEU A 19 9.48 -0.64 0.10
C LEU A 19 8.67 -1.95 -0.01
N PRO A 20 7.35 -1.93 -0.29
CA PRO A 20 6.59 -3.16 -0.46
C PRO A 20 7.14 -4.07 -1.57
N SER A 21 7.54 -3.50 -2.71
CA SER A 21 8.09 -4.28 -3.83
C SER A 21 9.44 -4.91 -3.47
N ILE A 22 10.32 -4.16 -2.78
CA ILE A 22 11.61 -4.67 -2.33
C ILE A 22 11.44 -5.82 -1.32
N MET A 23 10.51 -5.67 -0.38
CA MET A 23 10.22 -6.66 0.66
C MET A 23 9.47 -7.89 0.12
N SER A 24 8.84 -7.79 -1.06
CA SER A 24 8.12 -8.90 -1.71
C SER A 24 9.03 -9.96 -2.36
N GLY A 25 10.35 -9.74 -2.43
CA GLY A 25 11.29 -10.64 -3.13
C GLY A 25 11.26 -12.10 -2.67
N GLY A 26 10.92 -12.36 -1.40
CA GLY A 26 10.81 -13.72 -0.84
C GLY A 26 9.46 -14.43 -1.05
N ILE A 27 8.45 -13.74 -1.55
CA ILE A 27 7.10 -14.30 -1.80
C ILE A 27 7.15 -15.12 -3.08
N GLN A 28 6.62 -16.34 -3.10
CA GLN A 28 6.70 -17.21 -4.29
C GLN A 28 5.49 -17.05 -5.21
N SER A 29 4.33 -16.73 -4.63
CA SER A 29 3.10 -16.55 -5.42
C SER A 29 3.13 -15.27 -6.27
N ASP A 30 3.03 -15.43 -7.58
CA ASP A 30 2.93 -14.32 -8.55
C ASP A 30 1.66 -13.48 -8.30
N MET A 31 0.56 -14.13 -7.94
CA MET A 31 -0.68 -13.47 -7.54
C MET A 31 -0.46 -12.56 -6.31
N THR A 32 0.23 -13.05 -5.28
CA THR A 32 0.51 -12.25 -4.08
C THR A 32 1.45 -11.08 -4.39
N ARG A 33 2.48 -11.30 -5.22
CA ARG A 33 3.38 -10.23 -5.69
C ARG A 33 2.63 -9.16 -6.49
N PHE A 34 1.71 -9.58 -7.37
CA PHE A 34 0.85 -8.66 -8.11
C PHE A 34 -0.01 -7.80 -7.18
N ILE A 35 -0.66 -8.43 -6.18
CA ILE A 35 -1.48 -7.70 -5.20
C ILE A 35 -0.65 -6.67 -4.46
N ILE A 36 0.55 -7.05 -4.00
CA ILE A 36 1.46 -6.13 -3.29
C ILE A 36 1.87 -4.97 -4.18
N ALA A 37 2.36 -5.24 -5.39
CA ALA A 37 2.81 -4.21 -6.32
C ALA A 37 1.67 -3.24 -6.69
N ALA A 38 0.50 -3.76 -7.07
CA ALA A 38 -0.64 -2.95 -7.45
C ALA A 38 -1.21 -2.11 -6.29
N THR A 39 -1.27 -2.69 -5.08
CA THR A 39 -1.79 -1.97 -3.91
C THR A 39 -0.83 -0.86 -3.49
N SER A 40 0.48 -1.11 -3.54
CA SER A 40 1.50 -0.15 -3.11
C SER A 40 1.54 1.10 -3.98
N ILE A 41 1.37 0.94 -5.29
CA ILE A 41 1.31 2.07 -6.23
C ILE A 41 0.00 2.87 -6.06
N THR A 42 -1.11 2.21 -5.69
CA THR A 42 -2.43 2.86 -5.58
C THR A 42 -2.68 3.55 -4.24
N GLN A 43 -1.91 3.25 -3.19
CA GLN A 43 -2.05 3.90 -1.88
C GLN A 43 -1.80 5.43 -1.94
N LEU A 44 -1.02 5.93 -2.92
CA LEU A 44 -0.62 7.34 -3.21
C LEU A 44 -0.04 8.17 -2.04
N ILE A 45 -0.34 7.84 -0.80
CA ILE A 45 0.04 8.59 0.40
C ILE A 45 1.12 7.80 1.12
N TYR A 46 2.36 8.25 0.96
CA TYR A 46 3.54 7.72 1.62
C TYR A 46 4.31 8.88 2.27
N LEU A 47 4.88 8.63 3.45
CA LEU A 47 5.46 9.69 4.28
C LEU A 47 6.72 10.33 3.68
N SER A 48 7.48 9.60 2.85
CA SER A 48 8.74 10.10 2.29
C SER A 48 8.58 11.32 1.39
N GLU A 49 7.43 11.51 0.72
CA GLU A 49 7.18 12.68 -0.14
C GLU A 49 5.77 13.24 0.03
N VAL A 50 4.74 12.51 -0.42
CA VAL A 50 3.35 13.01 -0.48
C VAL A 50 2.82 13.36 0.91
N GLY A 51 3.13 12.56 1.93
CA GLY A 51 2.75 12.84 3.32
C GLY A 51 3.38 14.13 3.85
N ALA A 52 4.68 14.34 3.62
CA ALA A 52 5.37 15.57 4.02
C ALA A 52 4.82 16.81 3.28
N LEU A 53 4.51 16.68 1.99
CA LEU A 53 3.88 17.74 1.19
C LEU A 53 2.49 18.10 1.73
N LEU A 54 1.68 17.10 2.09
CA LEU A 54 0.34 17.32 2.65
C LEU A 54 0.42 18.05 4.00
N LEU A 55 1.32 17.63 4.89
CA LEU A 55 1.55 18.28 6.20
C LEU A 55 2.10 19.71 6.08
N GLY A 56 2.92 19.99 5.06
CA GLY A 56 3.47 21.32 4.80
C GLY A 56 2.54 22.25 4.02
N SER A 57 1.41 21.74 3.51
CA SER A 57 0.45 22.50 2.72
C SER A 57 -0.56 23.25 3.59
N LYS A 58 -1.44 24.04 2.95
CA LYS A 58 -2.58 24.68 3.64
C LYS A 58 -3.73 23.72 3.95
N ILE A 59 -3.60 22.45 3.58
CA ILE A 59 -4.60 21.41 3.88
C ILE A 59 -4.47 21.09 5.38
N PRO A 60 -5.52 21.28 6.19
CA PRO A 60 -5.46 21.08 7.64
C PRO A 60 -5.54 19.59 7.98
N VAL A 61 -4.50 18.82 7.63
CA VAL A 61 -4.38 17.40 7.95
C VAL A 61 -3.22 17.14 8.92
N ASN A 62 -3.44 16.26 9.88
CA ASN A 62 -2.41 15.81 10.81
C ASN A 62 -1.92 14.39 10.47
N ILE A 63 -0.84 13.95 11.13
CA ILE A 63 -0.23 12.63 10.89
C ILE A 63 -1.22 11.48 11.17
N LYS A 64 -2.10 11.62 12.16
CA LYS A 64 -3.10 10.58 12.47
C LYS A 64 -4.16 10.48 11.37
N GLU A 65 -4.59 11.61 10.83
CA GLU A 65 -5.53 11.66 9.70
C GLU A 65 -4.91 11.05 8.44
N LEU A 66 -3.65 11.37 8.15
CA LEU A 66 -2.90 10.72 7.06
C LEU A 66 -2.85 9.20 7.21
N PHE A 67 -2.61 8.71 8.44
CA PHE A 67 -2.61 7.27 8.71
C PHE A 67 -4.00 6.65 8.54
N ILE A 68 -5.06 7.34 8.97
CA ILE A 68 -6.45 6.88 8.75
C ILE A 68 -6.76 6.80 7.26
N ILE A 69 -6.42 7.83 6.49
CA ILE A 69 -6.64 7.86 5.03
C ILE A 69 -5.86 6.72 4.37
N PHE A 70 -4.62 6.44 4.80
CA PHE A 70 -3.83 5.31 4.31
C PHE A 70 -4.55 3.97 4.53
N ILE A 71 -5.10 3.74 5.72
CA ILE A 71 -5.85 2.51 6.04
C ILE A 71 -7.13 2.43 5.21
N GLU A 72 -7.92 3.50 5.13
CA GLU A 72 -9.15 3.55 4.34
C GLU A 72 -8.88 3.21 2.87
N ARG A 73 -7.87 3.88 2.28
CA ARG A 73 -7.43 3.65 0.91
C ARG A 73 -7.02 2.21 0.69
N THR A 74 -6.25 1.63 1.61
CA THR A 74 -5.83 0.23 1.56
C THR A 74 -7.01 -0.73 1.65
N LEU A 75 -7.96 -0.47 2.55
CA LEU A 75 -9.17 -1.30 2.72
C LEU A 75 -10.09 -1.25 1.50
N ILE A 76 -10.11 -0.14 0.76
CA ILE A 76 -10.89 -0.01 -0.48
C ILE A 76 -10.16 -0.65 -1.67
N THR A 77 -8.86 -0.40 -1.83
CA THR A 77 -8.11 -0.87 -3.01
C THR A 77 -7.78 -2.36 -2.94
N LEU A 78 -7.43 -2.89 -1.76
CA LEU A 78 -7.00 -4.27 -1.60
C LEU A 78 -8.07 -5.29 -2.06
N PRO A 79 -9.37 -5.17 -1.71
CA PRO A 79 -10.40 -6.07 -2.23
C PRO A 79 -10.55 -5.99 -3.74
N ILE A 80 -10.53 -4.79 -4.32
CA ILE A 80 -10.66 -4.57 -5.77
C ILE A 80 -9.51 -5.26 -6.50
N ILE A 81 -8.27 -5.02 -6.06
CA ILE A 81 -7.07 -5.60 -6.65
C ILE A 81 -7.03 -7.12 -6.43
N SER A 82 -7.44 -7.60 -5.25
CA SER A 82 -7.52 -9.03 -4.96
C SER A 82 -8.51 -9.74 -5.88
N ILE A 83 -9.68 -9.15 -6.13
CA ILE A 83 -10.67 -9.69 -7.09
C ILE A 83 -10.05 -9.77 -8.48
N ILE A 84 -9.42 -8.69 -8.96
CA ILE A 84 -8.74 -8.67 -10.26
C ILE A 84 -7.63 -9.73 -10.32
N ALA A 85 -6.86 -9.90 -9.25
CA ALA A 85 -5.80 -10.91 -9.19
C ALA A 85 -6.33 -12.33 -9.37
N HIS A 86 -7.50 -12.67 -8.81
CA HIS A 86 -8.14 -13.99 -9.00
C HIS A 86 -8.67 -14.21 -10.43
N PHE A 87 -8.82 -13.16 -11.24
CA PHE A 87 -9.19 -13.30 -12.65
C PHE A 87 -7.97 -13.43 -13.56
N ILE A 88 -6.80 -12.93 -13.14
CA ILE A 88 -5.57 -12.94 -13.94
C ILE A 88 -4.72 -14.19 -13.66
N PHE A 89 -4.73 -14.69 -12.43
CA PHE A 89 -3.92 -15.82 -11.94
C PHE A 89 -4.82 -16.95 -11.44
#